data_AF-A0A2G6N2V4-F1
#
_entry.id   AF-A0A2G6N2V4-F1
#
_cell.length_a   1.000
_cell.length_b   1.000
_cell.length_c   1.000
_cell.angle_alpha   90.00
_cell.angle_beta   90.00
_cell.angle_gamma   90.00
#
_symmetry.space_group_name_H-M   'P 1'
#
loop_
_entity.id
_entity.type
_entity.pdbx_description
1 polymer ?
#
loop_
_entity_poly.entity_id
_entity_poly.type
_entity_poly.pdbx_seq_one_letter_code
_entity_poly.pdbx_strand_id
1 'polypeptide(L)'
;MKKELPNPECNSEDLFMLQYEALKWELLKTAIELKLFDETNVPVTAQAVSDKLCLHSENTTYMLNALVALGCLKKENGLYCHY
;
A
#
# COMPACT_ATOMS: atom_id res chain seq x y z
N MET A 1 -43.51 24.62 19.05
CA MET A 1 -42.48 24.73 17.99
C MET A 1 -41.87 23.35 17.77
N LYS A 2 -41.79 22.87 16.53
CA LYS A 2 -41.02 21.64 16.25
C LYS A 2 -39.54 21.99 16.38
N LYS A 3 -38.81 21.27 17.23
CA LYS A 3 -37.34 21.31 17.23
C LYS A 3 -36.87 20.66 15.94
N GLU A 4 -36.13 21.39 15.12
CA GLU A 4 -35.44 20.78 13.99
C GLU A 4 -34.34 19.86 14.53
N LEU A 5 -34.23 18.67 13.91
CA LEU A 5 -33.14 17.76 14.20
C LEU A 5 -31.86 18.32 13.57
N PRO A 6 -30.70 18.18 14.23
CA PRO A 6 -29.43 18.58 13.64
C PRO A 6 -29.21 17.79 12.35
N ASN A 7 -28.75 18.49 11.31
CA ASN A 7 -28.35 17.83 10.07
C ASN A 7 -26.99 17.15 10.32
N PRO A 8 -26.89 15.82 10.27
CA PRO A 8 -25.63 15.15 10.52
C PRO A 8 -24.62 15.50 9.42
N GLU A 9 -23.45 15.99 9.81
CA GLU A 9 -22.29 16.09 8.93
C GLU A 9 -21.79 14.66 8.63
N CYS A 10 -22.40 14.03 7.62
CA CYS A 10 -21.95 12.73 7.14
C CYS A 10 -21.09 12.96 5.89
N ASN A 11 -19.77 12.87 6.02
CA ASN A 11 -18.90 12.77 4.86
C ASN A 11 -18.81 11.29 4.47
N SER A 12 -19.34 10.94 3.29
CA SER A 12 -19.25 9.58 2.78
C SER A 12 -17.82 9.11 2.57
N GLU A 13 -16.86 10.03 2.33
CA GLU A 13 -15.44 9.67 2.23
C GLU A 13 -14.92 9.02 3.51
N ASP A 14 -15.31 9.50 4.69
CA ASP A 14 -14.83 8.95 5.96
C ASP A 14 -15.22 7.47 6.11
N LEU A 15 -16.42 7.10 5.62
CA LEU A 15 -16.88 5.71 5.60
C LEU A 15 -16.08 4.84 4.61
N PHE A 16 -15.75 5.38 3.43
CA PHE A 16 -14.90 4.67 2.47
C PHE A 16 -13.46 4.52 2.97
N MET A 17 -12.95 5.53 3.67
CA MET A 17 -11.62 5.52 4.24
C MET A 17 -11.45 4.41 5.29
N LEU A 18 -12.48 4.09 6.07
CA LEU A 18 -12.41 2.97 7.03
C LEU A 18 -12.03 1.64 6.39
N GLN A 19 -12.65 1.30 5.24
CA GLN A 19 -12.32 0.08 4.51
C GLN A 19 -10.92 0.17 3.88
N TYR A 20 -10.58 1.35 3.38
CA TYR A 20 -9.27 1.60 2.77
C TYR A 20 -8.13 1.48 3.79
N GLU A 21 -8.30 1.96 5.03
CA GLU A 21 -7.32 1.80 6.11
C GLU A 21 -7.06 0.32 6.43
N ALA A 22 -8.10 -0.53 6.45
CA ALA A 22 -7.94 -1.97 6.63
C ALA A 22 -7.12 -2.59 5.48
N LEU A 23 -7.35 -2.16 4.24
CA LEU A 23 -6.57 -2.61 3.08
C LEU A 23 -5.10 -2.20 3.19
N LYS A 24 -4.80 -0.97 3.62
CA LYS A 24 -3.42 -0.51 3.83
C LYS A 24 -2.68 -1.39 4.85
N TRP A 25 -3.36 -1.75 5.93
CA TRP A 25 -2.81 -2.63 6.95
C TRP A 25 -2.45 -4.01 6.38
N GLU A 26 -3.37 -4.66 5.65
CA GLU A 26 -3.10 -5.98 5.06
C GLU A 26 -1.99 -5.92 4.01
N LEU A 27 -1.89 -4.85 3.22
CA LEU A 27 -0.77 -4.64 2.30
C LEU A 27 0.57 -4.57 3.04
N LEU A 28 0.65 -3.76 4.08
CA LEU A 28 1.87 -3.58 4.88
C LEU A 28 2.27 -4.88 5.58
N LYS A 29 1.30 -5.55 6.21
CA LYS A 29 1.50 -6.83 6.88
C LYS A 29 2.00 -7.89 5.91
N THR A 30 1.39 -8.00 4.73
CA THR A 30 1.84 -8.94 3.69
C THR A 30 3.28 -8.65 3.27
N ALA A 31 3.67 -7.38 3.11
CA ALA A 31 5.04 -7.01 2.77
C ALA A 31 6.07 -7.45 3.83
N ILE A 32 5.70 -7.34 5.11
CA ILE A 32 6.52 -7.80 6.23
C ILE A 32 6.62 -9.32 6.24
N GLU A 33 5.50 -10.03 6.10
CA GLU A 33 5.47 -11.51 6.11
C GLU A 33 6.25 -12.12 4.95
N LEU A 34 6.21 -11.50 3.77
CA LEU A 34 7.00 -11.90 2.60
C LEU A 34 8.49 -11.52 2.70
N LYS A 35 8.88 -10.78 3.74
CA LYS A 35 10.22 -10.18 3.85
C LYS A 35 10.60 -9.32 2.64
N LEU A 36 9.60 -8.69 2.02
CA LEU A 36 9.78 -7.91 0.79
C LEU A 36 10.71 -6.73 1.02
N PHE A 37 10.67 -6.13 2.21
CA PHE A 37 11.52 -5.00 2.56
C PHE A 37 13.02 -5.36 2.63
N ASP A 38 13.36 -6.61 2.91
CA ASP A 38 14.76 -7.06 2.94
C ASP A 38 15.39 -6.95 1.53
N GLU A 39 14.56 -7.07 0.49
CA GLU A 39 14.94 -6.99 -0.92
C GLU A 39 15.09 -5.57 -1.43
N THR A 40 14.45 -4.59 -0.79
CA THR A 40 14.43 -3.18 -1.19
C THR A 40 15.42 -2.30 -0.42
N ASN A 41 16.38 -2.92 0.29
CA ASN A 41 17.49 -2.20 0.93
C ASN A 41 18.45 -1.55 -0.08
N VAL A 42 18.44 -2.03 -1.33
CA VAL A 42 19.12 -1.42 -2.48
C VAL A 42 18.13 -1.24 -3.62
N PRO A 43 18.36 -0.28 -4.55
CA PRO A 43 17.50 -0.12 -5.72
C PRO A 43 17.35 -1.43 -6.51
N VAL A 44 16.10 -1.92 -6.62
CA VAL A 44 15.78 -3.23 -7.18
C VAL A 44 14.59 -3.16 -8.13
N THR A 45 14.54 -3.99 -9.17
CA THR A 45 13.37 -4.08 -10.06
C THR A 45 12.29 -4.96 -9.44
N ALA A 46 11.02 -4.74 -9.82
CA ALA A 46 9.93 -5.63 -9.41
C ALA A 46 10.17 -7.09 -9.81
N GLN A 47 10.78 -7.31 -10.99
CA GLN A 47 11.12 -8.65 -11.47
C GLN A 47 12.15 -9.34 -10.56
N ALA A 48 13.20 -8.63 -10.13
CA ALA A 48 14.20 -9.20 -9.25
C ALA A 48 13.62 -9.58 -7.87
N VAL A 49 12.71 -8.75 -7.32
CA VAL A 49 11.96 -9.09 -6.10
C VAL A 49 11.08 -10.32 -6.32
N SER A 50 10.32 -10.37 -7.42
CA SER A 50 9.43 -11.50 -7.70
C SER A 50 10.21 -12.80 -7.90
N ASP A 51 11.35 -12.75 -8.59
CA ASP A 51 12.19 -13.92 -8.82
C ASP A 51 12.78 -14.44 -7.50
N LYS A 52 13.28 -13.53 -6.65
CA LYS A 52 13.94 -13.90 -5.39
C LYS A 52 12.96 -14.43 -4.34
N LEU A 53 11.73 -13.91 -4.33
CA LEU A 53 10.69 -14.34 -3.40
C LEU A 53 9.73 -15.39 -3.99
N CYS A 54 10.00 -15.87 -5.22
CA CYS A 54 9.15 -16.82 -5.94
C CYS A 54 7.69 -16.36 -6.07
N LEU A 55 7.48 -15.07 -6.37
CA LEU A 55 6.17 -14.44 -6.50
C LEU A 55 5.78 -14.23 -7.96
N HIS A 56 4.50 -13.94 -8.21
CA HIS A 56 4.04 -13.52 -9.53
C HIS A 56 4.53 -12.10 -9.85
N SER A 57 5.10 -11.88 -11.04
CA SER A 57 5.75 -10.62 -11.41
C SER A 57 4.81 -9.41 -11.41
N GLU A 58 3.63 -9.53 -12.03
CA GLU A 58 2.67 -8.42 -12.10
C GLU A 58 2.11 -8.07 -10.71
N ASN A 59 1.72 -9.06 -9.91
CA ASN A 59 1.24 -8.84 -8.54
C ASN A 59 2.32 -8.18 -7.67
N THR A 60 3.58 -8.59 -7.83
CA THR A 60 4.72 -7.96 -7.14
C THR A 60 4.85 -6.49 -7.56
N THR A 61 4.67 -6.20 -8.85
CA THR A 61 4.68 -4.82 -9.35
C THR A 61 3.55 -3.99 -8.77
N TYR A 62 2.32 -4.51 -8.70
CA TYR A 62 1.19 -3.82 -8.07
C TYR A 62 1.43 -3.56 -6.59
N MET A 63 1.94 -4.56 -5.87
CA MET A 63 2.27 -4.45 -4.45
C MET A 63 3.34 -3.38 -4.20
N LEU A 64 4.43 -3.38 -4.96
CA LEU A 64 5.49 -2.38 -4.85
C LEU A 64 4.99 -0.96 -5.17
N ASN A 65 4.17 -0.80 -6.22
CA ASN A 65 3.57 0.50 -6.53
C ASN A 65 2.62 0.98 -5.42
N ALA A 66 1.85 0.07 -4.82
CA ALA A 66 0.97 0.41 -3.71
C ALA A 66 1.78 0.84 -2.46
N LEU A 67 2.88 0.15 -2.15
CA LEU A 67 3.80 0.53 -1.08
C LEU A 67 4.47 1.90 -1.35
N VAL A 68 4.75 2.24 -2.61
CA VAL A 68 5.21 3.59 -2.99
C VAL A 68 4.11 4.62 -2.75
N ALA A 69 2.86 4.33 -3.13
CA ALA A 69 1.73 5.22 -2.90
C ALA A 69 1.45 5.47 -1.40
N LEU A 70 1.76 4.49 -0.54
CA LEU A 70 1.70 4.63 0.92
C LEU A 70 2.95 5.30 1.53
N GLY A 71 3.96 5.62 0.72
CA GLY A 71 5.19 6.26 1.17
C GLY A 71 6.18 5.30 1.86
N CYS A 72 5.95 3.99 1.83
CA CYS A 72 6.84 2.99 2.40
C CYS A 72 8.10 2.76 1.53
N LEU A 73 7.99 2.97 0.23
CA LEU A 73 9.06 2.83 -0.75
C LEU A 73 9.16 4.08 -1.64
N LYS A 74 10.31 4.26 -2.27
CA LYS A 74 10.46 5.15 -3.43
C LYS A 74 10.54 4.34 -4.71
N LYS A 75 10.13 4.97 -5.81
CA LYS A 75 10.34 4.45 -7.16
C LYS A 75 11.08 5.47 -8.01
N GLU A 76 12.25 5.11 -8.51
CA GLU A 76 13.09 5.94 -9.37
C GLU A 76 13.58 5.12 -10.55
N ASN A 77 13.34 5.58 -11.78
CA ASN A 77 13.75 4.89 -13.01
C ASN A 77 13.35 3.40 -13.06
N GLY A 78 12.18 3.05 -12.50
CA GLY A 78 11.66 1.68 -12.46
C GLY A 78 12.26 0.79 -11.37
N LEU A 79 13.15 1.33 -10.53
CA LEU A 79 13.72 0.66 -9.36
C LEU A 79 12.99 1.10 -8.09
N TYR A 80 12.91 0.20 -7.12
CA TYR A 80 12.28 0.40 -5.83
C TYR A 80 13.34 0.31 -4.72
N CYS A 81 13.29 1.20 -3.74
CA CYS A 81 14.13 1.13 -2.54
C CYS A 81 13.51 1.84 -1.34
N HIS A 82 14.07 1.59 -0.15
CA HIS A 82 13.83 2.38 1.06
C HIS A 82 14.35 3.83 0.89
N TYR A 83 13.85 4.71 1.75
CA TYR A 83 14.46 6.04 1.96
C TYR A 83 15.90 5.92 2.47
#